data_AF-A0A1G0RDA9-F1
#
_entry.id   AF-A0A1G0RDA9-F1
#
_cell.length_a   1.000
_cell.length_b   1.000
_cell.length_c   1.000
_cell.angle_alpha   90.00
_cell.angle_beta   90.00
_cell.angle_gamma   90.00
#
_symmetry.space_group_name_H-M   'P 1'
#
loop_
_entity.id
_entity.type
_entity.pdbx_description
1 polymer ?
#
loop_
_entity_poly.entity_id
_entity_poly.type
_entity_poly.pdbx_seq_one_letter_code
_entity_poly.pdbx_strand_id
1 'polypeptide(L)'
;MAQNYQIDSQLSEVRFICDLDKCKGACCTIYGDTGAPLLEEELELIAKNLDAAKEYLSERSLRYLDKYGFWMKDDLSGYATKCIRNQDCVLVYYEGDVAKCSLEKAYFQGKSDFRKPISCHLFPIRIRDNKIVYEEFHVCKPALELGEQEDLKVYQFLKEPIIRKFGDKFYDEMDSFFEKKLNK
;
A
#
# COMPACT_ATOMS: atom_id res chain seq x y z
N MET A 1 -6.84 -11.46 20.43
CA MET A 1 -7.04 -12.05 19.09
C MET A 1 -5.88 -11.75 18.13
N ALA A 2 -4.78 -11.16 18.62
CA ALA A 2 -3.45 -11.22 18.01
C ALA A 2 -2.80 -12.64 17.99
N GLN A 3 -3.52 -13.68 18.42
CA GLN A 3 -2.99 -15.03 18.67
C GLN A 3 -2.58 -15.80 17.40
N ASN A 4 -2.94 -15.29 16.22
CA ASN A 4 -2.64 -15.95 14.94
C ASN A 4 -1.54 -15.24 14.13
N TYR A 5 -1.12 -14.02 14.48
CA TYR A 5 -0.11 -13.28 13.72
C TYR A 5 1.18 -13.09 14.52
N GLN A 6 2.32 -13.38 13.90
CA GLN A 6 3.65 -13.00 14.38
C GLN A 6 3.94 -11.57 13.92
N ILE A 7 4.05 -10.65 14.87
CA ILE A 7 4.28 -9.24 14.59
C ILE A 7 5.77 -8.94 14.80
N ASP A 8 6.41 -8.42 13.75
CA ASP A 8 7.81 -7.97 13.81
C ASP A 8 7.96 -6.77 14.74
N SER A 9 8.97 -6.80 15.62
CA SER A 9 9.20 -5.70 16.56
C SER A 9 9.70 -4.44 15.87
N GLN A 10 10.26 -4.54 14.66
CA GLN A 10 10.65 -3.39 13.86
C GLN A 10 9.50 -2.41 13.64
N LEU A 11 8.24 -2.88 13.65
CA LEU A 11 7.07 -2.01 13.55
C LEU A 11 7.04 -0.93 14.65
N SER A 12 7.54 -1.24 15.84
CA SER A 12 7.61 -0.33 16.99
C SER A 12 8.92 0.44 17.14
N GLU A 13 9.93 0.09 16.34
CA GLU A 13 11.28 0.65 16.40
C GLU A 13 11.52 1.62 15.24
N VAL A 14 11.01 1.29 14.05
CA VAL A 14 11.16 2.10 12.83
C VAL A 14 10.19 3.28 12.86
N ARG A 15 10.74 4.48 12.64
CA ARG A 15 9.95 5.69 12.43
C ARG A 15 9.72 5.95 10.96
N PHE A 16 8.50 6.29 10.60
CA PHE A 16 8.11 6.41 9.19
C PHE A 16 6.94 7.35 9.01
N ILE A 17 7.09 8.32 8.11
CA ILE A 17 5.99 9.15 7.60
C ILE A 17 6.16 9.29 6.09
N CYS A 18 5.16 8.91 5.29
CA CYS A 18 5.25 9.01 3.84
C CYS A 18 5.42 10.47 3.38
N ASP A 19 6.51 10.74 2.66
CA ASP A 19 6.82 12.06 2.07
C ASP A 19 6.73 11.96 0.54
N LEU A 20 5.51 12.18 -0.01
CA LEU A 20 5.26 12.12 -1.45
C LEU A 20 5.92 13.26 -2.22
N ASP A 21 6.15 14.40 -1.57
CA ASP A 21 6.78 15.56 -2.20
C ASP A 21 8.25 15.29 -2.50
N LYS A 22 8.94 14.53 -1.64
CA LYS A 22 10.32 14.08 -1.87
C LYS A 22 10.42 12.81 -2.70
N CYS A 23 9.58 11.80 -2.43
CA CYS A 23 9.70 10.49 -3.10
C CYS A 23 8.98 10.42 -4.46
N LYS A 24 8.12 11.39 -4.77
CA LYS A 24 7.36 11.49 -6.02
C LYS A 24 6.46 10.28 -6.32
N GLY A 25 6.04 9.56 -5.28
CA GLY A 25 5.21 8.37 -5.42
C GLY A 25 5.98 7.14 -5.89
N ALA A 26 7.28 7.07 -5.61
CA ALA A 26 8.16 6.01 -6.06
C ALA A 26 7.64 4.58 -5.76
N CYS A 27 6.86 4.37 -4.70
CA CYS A 27 6.26 3.06 -4.39
C CYS A 27 5.27 2.56 -5.45
N CYS A 28 4.68 3.44 -6.27
CA CYS A 28 3.81 3.08 -7.39
C CYS A 28 4.56 2.89 -8.72
N THR A 29 5.86 3.21 -8.76
CA THR A 29 6.68 3.26 -9.97
C THR A 29 8.05 2.58 -9.76
N ILE A 30 8.14 1.66 -8.81
CA ILE A 30 9.36 0.87 -8.55
C ILE A 30 9.60 -0.04 -9.75
N TYR A 31 10.85 -0.13 -10.22
CA TYR A 31 11.23 -1.10 -11.23
C TYR A 31 10.95 -2.52 -10.73
N GLY A 32 10.14 -3.25 -11.49
CA GLY A 32 9.69 -4.60 -11.16
C GLY A 32 8.69 -5.12 -12.18
N ASP A 33 8.72 -6.44 -12.39
CA ASP A 33 7.81 -7.10 -13.33
C ASP A 33 6.39 -7.24 -12.77
N THR A 34 6.25 -7.20 -11.45
CA THR A 34 4.98 -7.29 -10.74
C THR A 34 4.77 -6.06 -9.85
N GLY A 35 3.51 -5.58 -9.81
CA GLY A 35 3.12 -4.49 -8.95
C GLY A 35 2.67 -4.97 -7.57
N ALA A 36 1.73 -4.27 -6.97
CA ALA A 36 1.27 -4.59 -5.64
C ALA A 36 0.53 -5.94 -5.58
N PRO A 37 0.80 -6.79 -4.58
CA PRO A 37 0.02 -7.99 -4.29
C PRO A 37 -1.47 -7.67 -4.14
N LEU A 38 -2.35 -8.52 -4.65
CA LEU A 38 -3.79 -8.37 -4.57
C LEU A 38 -4.39 -9.58 -3.86
N LEU A 39 -5.39 -9.34 -3.02
CA LEU A 39 -6.23 -10.42 -2.53
C LEU A 39 -7.25 -10.80 -3.62
N GLU A 40 -7.69 -12.06 -3.62
CA GLU A 40 -8.69 -12.52 -4.58
C GLU A 40 -9.99 -11.70 -4.50
N GLU A 41 -10.44 -11.39 -3.27
CA GLU A 41 -11.59 -10.52 -3.00
C GLU A 41 -11.42 -9.09 -3.54
N GLU A 42 -10.18 -8.61 -3.70
CA GLU A 42 -9.91 -7.28 -4.25
C GLU A 42 -10.05 -7.23 -5.76
N LEU A 43 -9.95 -8.37 -6.47
CA LEU A 43 -10.08 -8.40 -7.93
C LEU A 43 -11.46 -7.92 -8.37
N GLU A 44 -12.52 -8.41 -7.73
CA GLU A 44 -13.89 -7.98 -8.03
C GLU A 44 -14.15 -6.53 -7.62
N LEU A 45 -13.62 -6.11 -6.48
CA LEU A 45 -13.76 -4.74 -5.99
C LEU A 45 -13.07 -3.74 -6.91
N ILE A 46 -11.86 -4.05 -7.37
CA ILE A 46 -11.14 -3.22 -8.35
C ILE A 46 -11.91 -3.20 -9.66
N ALA A 47 -12.39 -4.34 -10.16
CA ALA A 47 -13.13 -4.40 -11.42
C ALA A 47 -14.40 -3.53 -11.39
N LYS A 48 -15.17 -3.57 -10.29
CA LYS A 48 -16.38 -2.75 -10.10
C LYS A 48 -16.09 -1.24 -10.08
N ASN A 49 -14.91 -0.86 -9.59
CA ASN A 49 -14.51 0.54 -9.43
C ASN A 49 -13.53 1.02 -10.52
N LEU A 50 -13.20 0.18 -11.49
CA LEU A 50 -12.17 0.47 -12.48
C LEU A 50 -12.58 1.63 -13.40
N ASP A 51 -13.86 1.73 -13.76
CA ASP A 51 -14.34 2.79 -14.64
C ASP A 51 -14.20 4.18 -14.01
N ALA A 52 -14.46 4.30 -12.71
CA ALA A 52 -14.22 5.55 -11.96
C ALA A 52 -12.72 5.90 -11.89
N ALA A 53 -11.84 4.90 -11.84
CA ALA A 53 -10.39 5.11 -11.85
C ALA A 53 -9.87 5.52 -13.24
N LYS A 54 -10.45 4.97 -14.33
CA LYS A 54 -10.06 5.27 -15.71
C LYS A 54 -10.13 6.75 -16.07
N GLU A 55 -11.03 7.51 -15.44
CA GLU A 55 -11.16 8.97 -15.66
C GLU A 55 -9.86 9.76 -15.40
N TYR A 56 -8.96 9.21 -14.56
CA TYR A 56 -7.70 9.87 -14.19
C TYR A 56 -6.49 9.31 -14.94
N LEU A 57 -6.67 8.22 -15.67
CA LEU A 57 -5.55 7.50 -16.29
C LEU A 57 -5.14 8.13 -17.62
N SER A 58 -3.84 8.07 -17.90
CA SER A 58 -3.31 8.46 -19.21
C SER A 58 -3.80 7.51 -20.31
N GLU A 59 -3.82 7.97 -21.56
CA GLU A 59 -4.13 7.09 -22.69
C GLU A 59 -3.20 5.87 -22.78
N ARG A 60 -1.93 6.02 -22.36
CA ARG A 60 -0.96 4.91 -22.29
C ARG A 60 -1.47 3.82 -21.34
N SER A 61 -1.95 4.22 -20.17
CA SER A 61 -2.50 3.30 -19.17
C SER A 61 -3.81 2.68 -19.63
N LEU A 62 -4.72 3.48 -20.21
CA LEU A 62 -5.99 3.00 -20.76
C LEU A 62 -5.79 1.94 -21.85
N ARG A 63 -4.93 2.21 -22.85
CA ARG A 63 -4.60 1.24 -23.90
C ARG A 63 -4.00 -0.05 -23.35
N TYR A 64 -3.21 0.04 -22.28
CA TYR A 64 -2.64 -1.14 -21.64
C TYR A 64 -3.73 -1.94 -20.90
N LEU A 65 -4.60 -1.27 -20.14
CA LEU A 65 -5.73 -1.89 -19.45
C LEU A 65 -6.67 -2.62 -20.42
N ASP A 66 -7.02 -1.99 -21.54
CA ASP A 66 -7.93 -2.59 -22.52
C ASP A 66 -7.34 -3.86 -23.15
N LYS A 67 -6.01 -3.90 -23.31
CA LYS A 67 -5.32 -5.03 -23.94
C LYS A 67 -4.96 -6.15 -22.96
N TYR A 68 -4.59 -5.81 -21.74
CA TYR A 68 -3.95 -6.75 -20.80
C TYR A 68 -4.66 -6.87 -19.45
N GLY A 69 -5.66 -6.04 -19.18
CA GLY A 69 -6.29 -5.95 -17.87
C GLY A 69 -5.40 -5.28 -16.81
N PHE A 70 -5.87 -5.29 -15.55
CA PHE A 70 -5.19 -4.61 -14.44
C PHE A 70 -4.35 -5.54 -13.55
N TRP A 71 -4.57 -6.86 -13.61
CA TRP A 71 -3.94 -7.84 -12.72
C TRP A 71 -3.33 -9.00 -13.50
N MET A 72 -2.42 -9.73 -12.84
CA MET A 72 -1.83 -10.97 -13.32
C MET A 72 -1.71 -11.98 -12.18
N LYS A 73 -1.62 -13.27 -12.52
CA LYS A 73 -1.19 -14.27 -11.54
C LYS A 73 0.26 -14.02 -11.17
N ASP A 74 0.55 -14.19 -9.90
CA ASP A 74 1.88 -14.05 -9.31
C ASP A 74 2.18 -15.28 -8.46
N ASP A 75 3.34 -15.91 -8.66
CA ASP A 75 3.65 -17.18 -8.02
C ASP A 75 3.88 -17.05 -6.51
N LEU A 76 4.16 -15.83 -6.01
CA LEU A 76 4.45 -15.57 -4.61
C LEU A 76 3.21 -15.11 -3.83
N SER A 77 2.38 -14.28 -4.45
CA SER A 77 1.22 -13.63 -3.80
C SER A 77 -0.14 -14.06 -4.36
N GLY A 78 -0.15 -14.97 -5.33
CA GLY A 78 -1.35 -15.40 -6.05
C GLY A 78 -1.75 -14.43 -7.15
N TYR A 79 -1.94 -13.16 -6.80
CA TYR A 79 -2.33 -12.09 -7.73
C TYR A 79 -1.54 -10.81 -7.48
N ALA A 80 -1.22 -10.08 -8.54
CA ALA A 80 -0.57 -8.77 -8.45
C ALA A 80 -1.10 -7.80 -9.52
N THR A 81 -1.02 -6.49 -9.26
CA THR A 81 -1.28 -5.48 -10.30
C THR A 81 -0.23 -5.55 -11.40
N LYS A 82 -0.62 -5.33 -12.66
CA LYS A 82 0.31 -5.27 -13.78
C LYS A 82 1.11 -3.96 -13.80
N CYS A 83 2.34 -4.05 -14.28
CA CYS A 83 3.22 -2.90 -14.52
C CYS A 83 3.42 -2.65 -16.02
N ILE A 84 3.39 -1.38 -16.42
CA ILE A 84 3.66 -0.94 -17.79
C ILE A 84 5.17 -0.73 -17.93
N ARG A 85 5.81 -1.48 -18.84
CA ARG A 85 7.28 -1.47 -19.05
C ARG A 85 8.07 -1.78 -17.76
N ASN A 86 7.55 -2.70 -16.95
CA ASN A 86 8.19 -3.20 -15.73
C ASN A 86 8.56 -2.08 -14.74
N GLN A 87 7.71 -1.06 -14.66
CA GLN A 87 7.95 0.12 -13.82
C GLN A 87 6.65 0.69 -13.27
N ASP A 88 5.82 1.28 -14.13
CA ASP A 88 4.62 2.00 -13.69
C ASP A 88 3.51 1.01 -13.37
N CYS A 89 2.94 1.02 -12.15
CA CYS A 89 1.67 0.34 -11.92
C CYS A 89 0.62 0.85 -12.92
N VAL A 90 -0.12 -0.05 -13.54
CA VAL A 90 -1.08 0.30 -14.60
C VAL A 90 -2.18 1.27 -14.13
N LEU A 91 -2.44 1.32 -12.82
CA LEU A 91 -3.42 2.21 -12.19
C LEU A 91 -2.82 3.55 -11.72
N VAL A 92 -1.58 3.85 -12.09
CA VAL A 92 -0.93 5.12 -11.73
C VAL A 92 -1.45 6.25 -12.61
N TYR A 93 -1.65 7.41 -11.99
CA TYR A 93 -1.76 8.69 -12.67
C TYR A 93 -0.75 9.67 -12.07
N TYR A 94 -0.47 10.76 -12.79
CA TYR A 94 0.48 11.77 -12.36
C TYR A 94 -0.25 13.07 -12.05
N GLU A 95 0.04 13.67 -10.89
CA GLU A 95 -0.38 15.02 -10.52
C GLU A 95 0.91 15.86 -10.41
N GLY A 96 1.21 16.61 -11.48
CA GLY A 96 2.55 17.18 -11.67
C GLY A 96 3.58 16.07 -11.90
N ASP A 97 4.63 16.05 -11.10
CA ASP A 97 5.68 15.01 -11.12
C ASP A 97 5.46 13.89 -10.09
N VAL A 98 4.34 13.92 -9.34
CA VAL A 98 4.04 12.94 -8.29
C VAL A 98 3.13 11.84 -8.83
N ALA A 99 3.61 10.60 -8.79
CA ALA A 99 2.82 9.41 -9.08
C ALA A 99 1.81 9.10 -7.96
N LYS A 100 0.54 8.89 -8.32
CA LYS A 100 -0.56 8.63 -7.38
C LYS A 100 -1.46 7.50 -7.90
N CYS A 101 -2.24 6.89 -7.00
CA CYS A 101 -3.15 5.80 -7.34
C CYS A 101 -4.52 6.33 -7.80
N SER A 102 -4.95 5.97 -9.02
CA SER A 102 -6.23 6.41 -9.59
C SER A 102 -7.45 5.90 -8.83
N LEU A 103 -7.39 4.68 -8.25
CA LEU A 103 -8.44 4.16 -7.37
C LEU A 103 -8.62 5.03 -6.13
N GLU A 104 -7.51 5.43 -5.51
CA GLU A 104 -7.55 6.26 -4.29
C GLU A 104 -8.07 7.66 -4.61
N LYS A 105 -7.72 8.22 -5.78
CA LYS A 105 -8.31 9.47 -6.28
C LYS A 105 -9.82 9.33 -6.47
N ALA A 106 -10.28 8.27 -7.13
CA ALA A 106 -11.71 8.03 -7.34
C ALA A 106 -12.49 7.90 -6.03
N TYR A 107 -11.91 7.21 -5.04
CA TYR A 107 -12.50 7.06 -3.71
C TYR A 107 -12.65 8.38 -2.98
N PHE A 108 -11.59 9.21 -2.94
CA PHE A 108 -11.66 10.53 -2.31
C PHE A 108 -12.59 11.51 -3.03
N GLN A 109 -12.92 11.25 -4.29
CA GLN A 109 -13.91 12.01 -5.06
C GLN A 109 -15.34 11.45 -4.91
N GLY A 110 -15.54 10.41 -4.09
CA GLY A 110 -16.84 9.76 -3.90
C GLY A 110 -17.36 9.00 -5.11
N LYS A 111 -16.49 8.72 -6.10
CA LYS A 111 -16.84 7.99 -7.33
C LYS A 111 -16.60 6.49 -7.24
N SER A 112 -15.94 6.04 -6.17
CA SER A 112 -15.56 4.65 -5.91
C SER A 112 -15.83 4.32 -4.45
N ASP A 113 -16.34 3.11 -4.17
CA ASP A 113 -16.46 2.58 -2.81
C ASP A 113 -15.20 1.82 -2.35
N PHE A 114 -14.27 1.58 -3.29
CA PHE A 114 -12.99 0.94 -3.03
C PHE A 114 -11.84 1.96 -3.05
N ARG A 115 -11.15 2.09 -1.92
CA ARG A 115 -10.03 3.04 -1.78
C ARG A 115 -8.81 2.65 -2.61
N LYS A 116 -8.17 1.55 -2.25
CA LYS A 116 -7.01 0.96 -2.95
C LYS A 116 -6.71 -0.43 -2.39
N PRO A 117 -5.87 -1.23 -3.07
CA PRO A 117 -5.42 -2.52 -2.54
C PRO A 117 -4.83 -2.39 -1.14
N ILE A 118 -5.14 -3.34 -0.26
CA ILE A 118 -4.72 -3.30 1.13
C ILE A 118 -3.21 -3.38 1.25
N SER A 119 -2.54 -4.11 0.35
CA SER A 119 -1.08 -4.18 0.25
C SER A 119 -0.45 -2.82 -0.05
N CYS A 120 -1.08 -1.99 -0.90
CA CYS A 120 -0.67 -0.61 -1.14
C CYS A 120 -0.94 0.28 0.06
N HIS A 121 -2.05 0.07 0.77
CA HIS A 121 -2.43 0.89 1.90
C HIS A 121 -1.58 0.62 3.14
N LEU A 122 -1.17 -0.63 3.35
CA LEU A 122 -0.29 -1.04 4.44
C LEU A 122 1.19 -0.74 4.16
N PHE A 123 1.58 -0.28 2.98
CA PHE A 123 2.99 -0.06 2.67
C PHE A 123 3.65 0.93 3.65
N PRO A 124 4.81 0.62 4.24
CA PRO A 124 5.74 -0.48 3.92
C PRO A 124 5.57 -1.78 4.73
N ILE A 125 4.49 -1.94 5.50
CA ILE A 125 4.16 -3.21 6.16
C ILE A 125 3.68 -4.24 5.13
N ARG A 126 4.18 -5.48 5.26
CA ARG A 126 3.73 -6.65 4.48
C ARG A 126 3.15 -7.72 5.38
N ILE A 127 2.19 -8.45 4.82
CA ILE A 127 1.63 -9.65 5.42
C ILE A 127 2.15 -10.84 4.61
N ARG A 128 2.91 -11.73 5.25
CA ARG A 128 3.46 -12.95 4.64
C ARG A 128 2.99 -14.14 5.47
N ASP A 129 2.04 -14.90 4.95
CA ASP A 129 1.30 -15.92 5.70
C ASP A 129 0.70 -15.34 6.99
N ASN A 130 1.22 -15.76 8.13
CA ASN A 130 0.83 -15.32 9.45
C ASN A 130 1.82 -14.30 10.06
N LYS A 131 2.70 -13.68 9.26
CA LYS A 131 3.67 -12.69 9.73
C LYS A 131 3.32 -11.29 9.24
N ILE A 132 3.38 -10.32 10.13
CA ILE A 132 3.27 -8.89 9.83
C ILE A 132 4.66 -8.29 10.01
N VAL A 133 5.28 -7.89 8.91
CA VAL A 133 6.68 -7.47 8.86
C VAL A 133 6.83 -6.08 8.26
N TYR A 134 7.81 -5.33 8.73
CA TYR A 134 8.25 -4.13 8.04
C TYR A 134 9.15 -4.54 6.87
N GLU A 135 8.93 -3.97 5.69
CA GLU A 135 9.77 -4.22 4.52
C GLU A 135 10.50 -2.93 4.13
N GLU A 136 11.83 -2.93 4.23
CA GLU A 136 12.62 -1.78 3.86
C GLU A 136 12.75 -1.67 2.34
N PHE A 137 12.39 -0.50 1.80
CA PHE A 137 12.64 -0.16 0.41
C PHE A 137 13.53 1.07 0.33
N HIS A 138 14.54 1.03 -0.54
CA HIS A 138 15.45 2.16 -0.76
C HIS A 138 14.73 3.48 -1.12
N VAL A 139 13.58 3.39 -1.80
CA VAL A 139 12.76 4.57 -2.16
C VAL A 139 12.10 5.24 -0.94
N CYS A 140 12.08 4.58 0.22
CA CYS A 140 11.48 5.08 1.45
C CYS A 140 12.42 5.94 2.29
N LYS A 141 13.67 6.17 1.86
CA LYS A 141 14.63 6.99 2.62
C LYS A 141 14.05 8.35 3.07
N PRO A 142 13.36 9.12 2.20
CA PRO A 142 12.76 10.39 2.64
C PRO A 142 11.70 10.22 3.74
N ALA A 143 10.98 9.09 3.72
CA ALA A 143 9.93 8.79 4.70
C ALA A 143 10.49 8.38 6.06
N LEU A 144 11.66 7.71 6.07
CA LEU A 144 12.40 7.41 7.29
C LEU A 144 12.97 8.68 7.91
N GLU A 145 13.56 9.57 7.10
CA GLU A 145 14.07 10.86 7.57
C GLU A 145 12.98 11.72 8.23
N LEU A 146 11.79 11.81 7.61
CA LEU A 146 10.66 12.54 8.17
C LEU A 146 10.09 11.86 9.42
N GLY A 147 10.01 10.53 9.42
CA GLY A 147 9.58 9.77 10.60
C GLY A 147 10.48 9.99 11.81
N GLU A 148 11.79 9.99 11.62
CA GLU A 148 12.77 10.28 12.69
C GLU A 148 12.63 11.71 13.24
N GLN A 149 12.30 12.68 12.38
CA GLN A 149 12.08 14.07 12.79
C GLN A 149 10.83 14.23 13.67
N GLU A 150 9.75 13.52 13.34
CA GLU A 150 8.45 13.64 14.00
C GLU A 150 8.24 12.59 15.10
N ASP A 151 9.22 11.70 15.35
CA ASP A 151 9.16 10.60 16.32
C ASP A 151 7.95 9.65 16.15
N LEU A 152 7.43 9.49 14.92
CA LEU A 152 6.24 8.67 14.64
C LEU A 152 6.62 7.28 14.13
N LYS A 153 6.21 6.24 14.86
CA LYS A 153 6.50 4.84 14.52
C LYS A 153 5.65 4.36 13.34
N VAL A 154 6.17 3.43 12.55
CA VAL A 154 5.50 2.96 11.32
C VAL A 154 4.12 2.35 11.58
N TYR A 155 3.94 1.61 12.69
CA TYR A 155 2.63 1.05 13.02
C TYR A 155 1.61 2.14 13.39
N GLN A 156 2.06 3.25 13.97
CA GLN A 156 1.20 4.39 14.34
C GLN A 156 0.81 5.18 13.09
N PHE A 157 1.77 5.44 12.20
CA PHE A 157 1.49 6.03 10.89
C PHE A 157 0.48 5.20 10.09
N LEU A 158 0.59 3.87 10.14
CA LEU A 158 -0.30 2.93 9.47
C LEU A 158 -1.52 2.51 10.30
N LYS A 159 -1.92 3.29 11.32
CA LYS A 159 -3.11 3.00 12.13
C LYS A 159 -4.36 2.74 11.28
N GLU A 160 -4.68 3.65 10.36
CA GLU A 160 -5.87 3.52 9.50
C GLU A 160 -5.85 2.23 8.64
N PRO A 161 -4.81 1.94 7.83
CA PRO A 161 -4.77 0.70 7.06
C PRO A 161 -4.75 -0.58 7.90
N ILE A 162 -4.11 -0.55 9.09
CA ILE A 162 -4.12 -1.69 10.02
C ILE A 162 -5.53 -1.95 10.53
N ILE A 163 -6.24 -0.90 10.96
CA ILE A 163 -7.64 -1.01 11.40
C ILE A 163 -8.53 -1.48 10.25
N ARG A 164 -8.33 -0.95 9.03
CA ARG A 164 -9.08 -1.39 7.84
C ARG A 164 -8.93 -2.89 7.58
N LYS A 165 -7.74 -3.48 7.81
CA LYS A 165 -7.51 -4.91 7.57
C LYS A 165 -7.90 -5.81 8.75
N PHE A 166 -7.60 -5.39 9.98
CA PHE A 166 -7.66 -6.26 11.16
C PHE A 166 -8.69 -5.83 12.21
N GLY A 167 -9.25 -4.62 12.07
CA GLY A 167 -10.20 -4.02 13.01
C GLY A 167 -9.54 -3.30 14.19
N ASP A 168 -10.32 -2.45 14.86
CA ASP A 168 -9.86 -1.61 15.98
C ASP A 168 -9.25 -2.43 17.12
N LYS A 169 -9.92 -3.52 17.50
CA LYS A 169 -9.47 -4.39 18.59
C LYS A 169 -8.06 -4.95 18.34
N PHE A 170 -7.72 -5.27 17.09
CA PHE A 170 -6.38 -5.76 16.75
C PHE A 170 -5.33 -4.66 16.92
N TYR A 171 -5.63 -3.45 16.43
CA TYR A 171 -4.74 -2.31 16.58
C TYR A 171 -4.49 -1.98 18.06
N ASP A 172 -5.54 -1.95 18.88
CA ASP A 172 -5.42 -1.65 20.31
C ASP A 172 -4.60 -2.70 21.07
N GLU A 173 -4.77 -3.99 20.73
CA GLU A 173 -3.96 -5.09 21.28
C GLU A 173 -2.48 -4.95 20.88
N MET A 174 -2.21 -4.60 19.62
CA MET A 174 -0.84 -4.38 19.10
C MET A 174 -0.16 -3.16 19.73
N ASP A 175 -0.87 -2.03 19.82
CA ASP A 175 -0.36 -0.80 20.44
C ASP A 175 -0.04 -1.04 21.93
N SER A 176 -0.96 -1.67 22.67
CA SER A 176 -0.75 -2.06 24.06
C SER A 176 0.42 -3.01 24.25
N PHE A 177 0.66 -3.92 23.29
CA PHE A 177 1.79 -4.85 23.32
C PHE A 177 3.12 -4.11 23.17
N PHE A 178 3.21 -3.18 22.22
CA PHE A 178 4.42 -2.39 22.00
C PHE A 178 4.70 -1.41 23.15
N GLU A 179 3.68 -0.75 23.69
CA GLU A 179 3.83 0.14 24.86
C GLU A 179 4.38 -0.59 26.09
N LYS A 180 3.92 -1.82 26.35
CA LYS A 180 4.45 -2.64 27.46
C LYS A 180 5.89 -3.07 27.26
N LYS A 181 6.34 -3.22 26.01
CA LYS A 181 7.73 -3.59 25.68
C LYS A 181 8.68 -2.41 25.84
N LEU A 182 8.21 -1.18 25.61
CA LEU A 182 9.00 0.05 25.76
C LEU A 182 9.20 0.45 27.24
N ASN A 183 8.23 0.12 28.09
CA ASN A 183 8.25 0.42 29.52
C ASN A 183 8.95 -0.66 30.39
N LYS A 184 9.65 -1.62 29.76
CA LYS A 184 10.41 -2.69 30.41
C LYS A 184 11.89 -2.56 30.07
#